data_AF-A0A0A3YXJ6-F1
#
_entry.id   AF-A0A0A3YXJ6-F1
#
_cell.length_a   1.000
_cell.length_b   1.000
_cell.length_c   1.000
_cell.angle_alpha   90.00
_cell.angle_beta   90.00
_cell.angle_gamma   90.00
#
_symmetry.space_group_name_H-M   'P 1'
#
loop_
_entity.id
_entity.type
_entity.pdbx_description
1 polymer ?
#
loop_
_entity_poly.entity_id
_entity_poly.type
_entity_poly.pdbx_seq_one_letter_code
_entity_poly.pdbx_strand_id
1 'polypeptide(L)'
;LFNHYNANQFVLMSGSGTTQYSPFAVVNGQVFISDAFIQDGTITNAKIGSYIQSNNYVAGSTGWKLDKGGTFENYGSDGDGAMKQTNTTISVRDSAGVLRFQAGKITGVF
;
A
#
# COMPACT_ATOMS: atom_id res chain seq x y z
N LEU A 1 -19.33 20.26 -28.15
CA LEU A 1 -19.94 18.91 -28.06
C LEU A 1 -18.88 17.95 -27.57
N PHE A 2 -19.06 17.32 -26.40
CA PHE A 2 -18.21 16.19 -26.01
C PHE A 2 -18.82 14.92 -26.62
N ASN A 3 -18.08 14.28 -27.52
CA ASN A 3 -18.46 12.98 -28.07
C ASN A 3 -18.10 11.90 -27.05
N HIS A 4 -19.05 11.02 -26.72
CA HIS A 4 -18.78 9.83 -25.93
C HIS A 4 -18.13 8.78 -26.83
N TYR A 5 -16.96 8.28 -26.45
CA TYR A 5 -16.28 7.20 -27.15
C TYR A 5 -16.66 5.87 -26.48
N ASN A 6 -17.48 5.05 -27.15
CA ASN A 6 -17.67 3.66 -26.76
C ASN A 6 -16.51 2.86 -27.36
N ALA A 7 -15.58 2.43 -26.51
CA ALA A 7 -14.43 1.64 -26.93
C ALA A 7 -14.12 0.57 -25.88
N ASN A 8 -13.83 -0.65 -26.33
CA ASN A 8 -13.31 -1.72 -25.46
C ASN A 8 -11.91 -1.39 -24.92
N GLN A 9 -11.22 -0.45 -25.59
CA GLN A 9 -9.87 -0.03 -25.26
C GLN A 9 -9.68 1.47 -25.57
N PHE A 10 -9.20 2.21 -24.58
CA PHE A 10 -8.72 3.59 -24.73
C PHE A 10 -7.33 3.67 -24.11
N VAL A 11 -6.32 4.06 -24.89
CA VAL A 11 -4.92 4.11 -24.46
C VAL A 11 -4.34 5.48 -24.79
N LEU A 12 -3.75 6.14 -23.79
CA LEU A 12 -2.90 7.31 -24.02
C LEU A 12 -1.47 6.82 -24.21
N MET A 13 -0.86 7.14 -25.35
CA MET A 13 0.53 6.80 -25.63
C MET A 13 1.44 8.00 -25.43
N SER A 14 2.58 7.76 -24.80
CA SER A 14 3.66 8.74 -24.58
C SER A 14 4.99 8.15 -25.07
N GLY A 15 5.98 9.01 -25.32
CA GLY A 15 7.28 8.63 -25.87
C GLY A 15 7.35 8.71 -27.39
N SER A 16 8.49 8.32 -27.96
CA SER A 16 8.75 8.38 -29.41
C SER A 16 9.62 7.20 -29.87
N GLY A 17 9.56 6.87 -31.16
CA GLY A 17 10.31 5.74 -31.71
C GLY A 17 10.01 4.43 -30.98
N THR A 18 11.04 3.79 -30.44
CA THR A 18 10.96 2.49 -29.74
C THR A 18 10.68 2.59 -28.23
N THR A 19 10.53 3.79 -27.66
CA THR A 19 10.31 4.02 -26.21
C THR A 19 8.89 4.47 -25.90
N GLN A 20 7.90 3.91 -26.61
CA GLN A 20 6.50 4.20 -26.33
C GLN A 20 6.01 3.46 -25.08
N TYR A 21 5.26 4.16 -24.23
CA TYR A 21 4.61 3.60 -23.05
C TYR A 21 3.25 4.27 -22.82
N SER A 22 2.41 3.67 -21.99
CA SER A 22 1.13 4.26 -21.61
C SER A 22 1.08 4.52 -20.11
N PRO A 23 0.94 5.78 -19.67
CA PRO A 23 0.76 6.07 -18.24
C PRO A 23 -0.64 5.70 -17.75
N PHE A 24 -1.63 5.69 -18.65
CA PHE A 24 -3.05 5.48 -18.40
C PHE A 24 -3.71 4.73 -19.56
N ALA A 25 -4.38 3.63 -19.24
CA ALA A 25 -5.19 2.88 -20.20
C ALA A 25 -6.49 2.39 -19.57
N VAL A 26 -7.57 2.40 -20.35
CA VAL A 26 -8.81 1.70 -20.05
C VAL A 26 -8.89 0.50 -20.98
N VAL A 27 -8.89 -0.71 -20.44
CA VAL A 27 -8.97 -1.94 -21.24
C VAL A 27 -9.98 -2.87 -20.56
N ASN A 28 -10.98 -3.34 -21.31
CA ASN A 28 -12.01 -4.25 -20.80
C ASN A 28 -12.70 -3.72 -19.51
N GLY A 29 -12.94 -2.41 -19.45
CA GLY A 29 -13.58 -1.75 -18.31
C GLY A 29 -12.68 -1.55 -17.07
N GLN A 30 -11.39 -1.88 -17.15
CA GLN A 30 -10.43 -1.68 -16.08
C GLN A 30 -9.50 -0.50 -16.40
N VAL A 31 -9.23 0.32 -15.39
CA VAL A 31 -8.27 1.41 -15.47
C VAL A 31 -6.90 0.93 -14.99
N PHE A 32 -5.89 1.13 -15.81
CA PHE A 32 -4.49 0.87 -15.50
C PHE A 32 -3.75 2.20 -15.40
N ILE A 33 -3.07 2.41 -14.27
CA ILE A 33 -2.26 3.60 -14.00
C ILE A 33 -0.90 3.11 -13.52
N SER A 34 0.17 3.62 -14.13
CA SER A 34 1.55 3.33 -13.71
C SER A 34 1.92 4.12 -12.46
N ASP A 35 1.73 5.45 -12.52
CA ASP A 35 1.94 6.40 -11.42
C ASP A 35 0.88 7.51 -11.47
N ALA A 36 0.57 8.12 -10.32
CA ALA A 36 -0.35 9.26 -10.23
C ALA A 36 0.06 10.26 -9.14
N PHE A 37 -0.08 11.55 -9.44
CA PHE A 37 -0.04 12.64 -8.44
C PHE A 37 -1.48 13.13 -8.23
N ILE A 38 -2.01 12.93 -7.03
CA ILE A 38 -3.40 13.23 -6.69
C ILE A 38 -3.39 14.28 -5.58
N GLN A 39 -3.96 15.45 -5.84
CA GLN A 39 -4.01 16.54 -4.84
C GLN A 39 -4.95 16.20 -3.67
N ASP A 40 -6.14 15.70 -3.98
CA ASP A 40 -7.11 15.21 -3.02
C ASP A 40 -7.81 13.97 -3.61
N GLY A 41 -7.79 12.88 -2.85
CA GLY A 41 -8.25 11.57 -3.31
C GLY A 41 -9.01 10.86 -2.21
N THR A 42 -10.23 10.42 -2.52
CA THR A 42 -11.03 9.56 -1.64
C THR A 42 -11.19 8.20 -2.28
N ILE A 43 -10.99 7.14 -1.49
CA ILE A 43 -11.20 5.76 -1.91
C ILE A 43 -12.23 5.15 -0.96
N THR A 44 -13.42 4.81 -1.48
CA THR A 44 -14.46 4.17 -0.69
C THR A 44 -14.07 2.76 -0.25
N ASN A 45 -13.38 2.01 -1.13
CA ASN A 45 -12.82 0.70 -0.83
C ASN A 45 -11.66 0.37 -1.78
N ALA A 46 -10.65 -0.36 -1.29
CA ALA A 46 -9.53 -0.84 -2.09
C ALA A 46 -9.25 -2.31 -1.81
N LYS A 47 -9.06 -3.12 -2.86
CA LYS A 47 -8.47 -4.45 -2.75
C LYS A 47 -6.97 -4.34 -2.99
N ILE A 48 -6.17 -4.73 -2.01
CA ILE A 48 -4.71 -4.65 -2.08
C ILE A 48 -4.14 -6.01 -2.47
N GLY A 49 -3.41 -6.05 -3.60
CA GLY A 49 -2.81 -7.27 -4.14
C GLY A 49 -1.52 -7.70 -3.44
N SER A 50 -0.75 -6.74 -2.92
CA SER A 50 0.56 -6.96 -2.27
C SER A 50 0.65 -6.22 -0.94
N TYR A 51 0.85 -4.90 -0.97
CA TYR A 51 0.97 -4.08 0.23
C TYR A 51 0.72 -2.61 -0.09
N ILE A 52 0.55 -1.81 0.97
CA ILE A 52 0.73 -0.36 0.95
C ILE A 52 1.90 -0.07 1.91
N GLN A 53 2.83 0.80 1.53
CA GLN A 53 3.99 1.14 2.37
C GLN A 53 4.45 2.57 2.18
N SER A 54 5.22 3.09 3.13
CA SER A 54 5.95 4.35 2.96
C SER A 54 7.12 4.20 1.98
N ASN A 55 7.48 5.29 1.31
CA ASN A 55 8.60 5.32 0.37
C ASN A 55 9.95 5.00 1.02
N ASN A 56 10.09 5.26 2.33
CA ASN A 56 11.30 5.00 3.11
C ASN A 56 11.27 3.67 3.87
N TYR A 57 10.33 2.76 3.59
CA TYR A 57 10.24 1.50 4.32
C TYR A 57 11.50 0.64 4.12
N VAL A 58 12.13 0.29 5.25
CA VAL A 58 13.20 -0.71 5.34
C VAL A 58 12.83 -1.68 6.44
N ALA A 59 12.63 -2.95 6.09
CA ALA A 59 12.21 -3.99 7.02
C ALA A 59 13.12 -4.03 8.26
N GLY A 60 12.51 -3.98 9.45
CA GLY A 60 13.23 -4.00 10.72
C GLY A 60 13.85 -2.67 11.15
N SER A 61 13.82 -1.62 10.33
CA SER A 61 14.58 -0.38 10.57
C SER A 61 13.71 0.88 10.56
N THR A 62 13.03 1.20 9.44
CA THR A 62 12.33 2.49 9.27
C THR A 62 11.07 2.34 8.42
N GLY A 63 10.15 3.29 8.58
CA GLY A 63 8.94 3.39 7.77
C GLY A 63 7.85 2.41 8.19
N TRP A 64 6.82 2.29 7.36
CA TRP A 64 5.68 1.43 7.63
C TRP A 64 5.24 0.63 6.41
N LYS A 65 4.66 -0.55 6.66
CA LYS A 65 4.11 -1.43 5.64
C LYS A 65 2.86 -2.15 6.15
N LEU A 66 1.78 -2.10 5.38
CA LEU A 66 0.59 -2.93 5.54
C LEU A 66 0.56 -3.97 4.41
N ASP A 67 0.76 -5.24 4.76
CA ASP A 67 0.82 -6.37 3.83
C ASP A 67 -0.56 -7.05 3.66
N LYS A 68 -0.83 -7.60 2.47
CA LYS A 68 -2.04 -8.38 2.16
C LYS A 68 -2.30 -9.54 3.12
N GLY A 69 -1.25 -10.07 3.76
CA GLY A 69 -1.32 -11.12 4.77
C GLY A 69 -1.88 -10.66 6.11
N GLY A 70 -2.21 -9.38 6.27
CA GLY A 70 -2.77 -8.81 7.49
C GLY A 70 -1.72 -8.38 8.52
N THR A 71 -0.46 -8.23 8.09
CA THR A 71 0.61 -7.70 8.95
C THR A 71 0.79 -6.21 8.71
N PHE A 72 0.73 -5.42 9.78
CA PHE A 72 1.12 -4.02 9.77
C PHE A 72 2.39 -3.85 10.62
N GLU A 73 3.41 -3.24 10.05
CA GLU A 73 4.66 -2.90 10.74
C GLU A 73 4.87 -1.39 10.64
N ASN A 74 5.26 -0.78 11.75
CA ASN A 74 5.63 0.63 11.84
C ASN A 74 6.89 0.75 12.68
N TYR A 75 7.97 1.23 12.07
CA TYR A 75 9.27 1.42 12.70
C TYR A 75 9.53 2.90 12.94
N GLY A 76 10.06 3.24 14.12
CA GLY A 76 10.45 4.60 14.47
C GLY A 76 11.43 5.18 13.46
N SER A 77 11.22 6.43 13.04
CA SER A 77 12.09 7.10 12.07
C SER A 77 13.48 7.42 12.61
N ASP A 78 13.62 7.42 13.94
CA ASP A 78 14.83 7.61 14.75
C ASP A 78 15.49 6.27 15.16
N GLY A 79 14.90 5.14 14.78
CA GLY A 79 15.31 3.82 15.25
C GLY A 79 14.76 3.46 16.64
N ASP A 80 13.91 4.31 17.23
CA ASP A 80 13.38 4.09 18.57
C ASP A 80 12.11 3.25 18.55
N GLY A 81 12.34 1.93 18.49
CA GLY A 81 11.31 0.94 18.66
C GLY A 81 10.44 0.70 17.43
N ALA A 82 9.40 -0.10 17.64
CA ALA A 82 8.50 -0.48 16.57
C ALA A 82 7.16 -1.00 17.10
N MET A 83 6.12 -0.85 16.29
CA MET A 83 4.86 -1.56 16.44
C MET A 83 4.73 -2.62 15.33
N LYS A 84 4.25 -3.81 15.71
CA LYS A 84 3.88 -4.87 14.78
C LYS A 84 2.51 -5.42 15.14
N GLN A 85 1.59 -5.36 14.20
CA GLN A 85 0.31 -6.04 14.26
C GLN A 85 0.30 -7.22 13.28
N THR A 86 -0.22 -8.35 13.73
CA THR A 86 -0.50 -9.54 12.93
C THR A 86 -1.98 -9.87 13.07
N ASN A 87 -2.41 -10.97 12.43
CA ASN A 87 -3.74 -11.53 12.62
C ASN A 87 -3.99 -12.06 14.05
N THR A 88 -2.96 -12.08 14.90
CA THR A 88 -3.03 -12.67 16.25
C THR A 88 -2.62 -11.71 17.35
N THR A 89 -1.77 -10.72 17.08
CA THR A 89 -1.16 -9.87 18.11
C THR A 89 -0.96 -8.45 17.65
N ILE A 90 -0.91 -7.53 18.61
CA ILE A 90 -0.28 -6.22 18.50
C ILE A 90 0.88 -6.21 19.50
N SER A 91 2.08 -5.89 19.03
CA SER A 91 3.31 -5.87 19.82
C SER A 91 4.02 -4.54 19.66
N VAL A 92 4.59 -4.02 20.75
CA VAL A 92 5.44 -2.82 20.75
C VAL A 92 6.77 -3.15 21.40
N ARG A 93 7.88 -2.81 20.72
CA ARG A 93 9.24 -2.92 21.25
C ARG A 93 9.89 -1.54 21.39
N ASP A 94 10.82 -1.41 22.33
CA ASP A 94 11.69 -0.23 22.44
C ASP A 94 12.90 -0.31 21.49
N SER A 95 13.77 0.69 21.56
CA SER A 95 15.00 0.83 20.76
C SER A 95 16.01 -0.29 21.01
N ALA A 96 16.05 -0.85 22.22
CA ALA A 96 16.84 -2.02 22.57
C ALA A 96 16.23 -3.33 22.04
N GLY A 97 15.09 -3.26 21.34
CA GLY A 97 14.36 -4.42 20.83
C GLY A 97 13.56 -5.16 21.90
N VAL A 98 13.45 -4.61 23.11
CA VAL A 98 12.75 -5.25 24.23
C VAL A 98 11.26 -5.03 24.06
N LEU A 99 10.48 -6.12 24.15
CA LEU A 99 9.01 -6.05 24.14
C LEU A 99 8.51 -5.27 25.36
N ARG A 100 7.78 -4.19 25.11
CA ARG A 100 7.20 -3.33 26.16
C ARG A 100 5.71 -3.54 26.33
N PHE A 101 5.06 -4.00 25.27
CA PHE A 101 3.63 -4.30 25.27
C PHE A 101 3.35 -5.40 24.25
N GLN A 102 2.47 -6.33 24.62
CA GLN A 102 1.86 -7.25 23.68
C GLN A 102 0.44 -7.56 24.12
N ALA A 103 -0.49 -7.44 23.18
CA ALA A 103 -1.85 -7.93 23.29
C ALA A 103 -2.15 -8.83 22.10
N GLY A 104 -3.10 -9.75 22.23
CA GLY A 104 -3.42 -10.67 21.14
C GLY A 104 -4.67 -11.48 21.41
N LYS A 105 -4.88 -12.53 20.61
CA LYS A 105 -6.06 -13.40 20.68
C LYS A 105 -6.37 -13.82 22.13
N ILE A 106 -7.47 -13.30 22.65
CA ILE A 106 -8.07 -13.69 23.94
C ILE A 106 -9.23 -14.62 23.61
N THR A 107 -9.16 -15.88 24.03
CA THR A 107 -10.19 -16.88 23.66
C THR A 107 -11.48 -16.76 24.45
N GLY A 108 -11.48 -16.06 25.59
CA GLY A 108 -12.65 -15.36 26.16
C GLY A 108 -13.83 -16.17 26.70
N VAL A 109 -13.99 -17.43 26.29
CA VAL A 109 -14.38 -18.56 27.13
C VAL A 109 -13.22 -19.55 27.01
N PHE A 110 -13.18 -20.63 27.77
CA PHE A 110 -12.65 -21.83 27.12
C PHE A 110 -13.66 -22.30 26.09
#